data_AF-A0A7C1KMG8-F1
#
_entry.id   AF-A0A7C1KMG8-F1
#
_cell.length_a   1.000
_cell.length_b   1.000
_cell.length_c   1.000
_cell.angle_alpha   90.00
_cell.angle_beta   90.00
_cell.angle_gamma   90.00
#
_symmetry.space_group_name_H-M   'P 1'
#
loop_
_entity.id
_entity.type
_entity.pdbx_description
1 polymer ?
#
loop_
_entity_poly.entity_id
_entity_poly.type
_entity_poly.pdbx_seq_one_letter_code
_entity_poly.pdbx_strand_id
1 'polypeptide(L)' 'MMIIQSIILGIVQGLTEFLPVSSSGHLVIFKSYLGTDTQGIIWEISLHFGTLLAIIGVFFKDIFEILRGVCLSCKK' A
#
# COMPACT_ATOMS: atom_id res chain seq x y z
N MET A 1 13.74 -16.37 9.31
CA MET A 1 12.55 -16.86 8.58
C MET A 1 11.45 -15.79 8.41
N MET A 2 11.78 -14.49 8.50
CA MET A 2 10.79 -13.40 8.33
C MET A 2 10.81 -12.77 6.92
N ILE A 3 11.97 -12.69 6.26
CA ILE A 3 12.12 -11.91 5.02
C ILE A 3 11.29 -12.49 3.86
N ILE A 4 11.30 -13.81 3.68
CA ILE A 4 10.53 -14.46 2.60
C ILE A 4 9.04 -14.26 2.82
N GLN A 5 8.54 -14.44 4.04
CA GLN A 5 7.13 -14.19 4.39
C GLN A 5 6.78 -12.71 4.15
N SER A 6 7.64 -11.77 4.56
CA SER A 6 7.47 -10.34 4.31
C SER A 6 7.43 -10.00 2.83
N ILE A 7 8.28 -10.62 2.00
CA ILE A 7 8.25 -10.45 0.54
C ILE A 7 6.93 -10.97 -0.03
N ILE A 8 6.49 -12.16 0.38
CA ILE A 8 5.22 -12.74 -0.09
C ILE A 8 4.04 -11.83 0.29
N LEU A 9 3.96 -11.39 1.55
CA LEU A 9 2.90 -10.49 2.00
C LEU A 9 2.97 -9.12 1.30
N GLY A 10 4.17 -8.62 1.00
CA GLY A 10 4.38 -7.41 0.22
C GLY A 10 3.90 -7.53 -1.22
N ILE A 11 4.16 -8.67 -1.87
CA ILE A 11 3.63 -8.98 -3.22
C ILE A 11 2.11 -9.08 -3.17
N VAL A 12 1.55 -9.81 -2.20
CA VAL A 12 0.09 -9.93 -2.03
C VAL A 12 -0.55 -8.56 -1.85
N GLN A 13 -0.03 -7.71 -0.95
CA GLN A 13 -0.52 -6.34 -0.79
C GLN A 13 -0.40 -5.54 -2.08
N GLY A 14 0.79 -5.52 -2.70
CA GLY A 14 1.06 -4.73 -3.89
C GLY A 14 0.17 -5.12 -5.07
N LEU A 15 -0.18 -6.40 -5.20
CA LEU A 15 -1.13 -6.85 -6.21
C LEU A 15 -2.56 -6.51 -5.80
N THR A 16 -2.98 -6.85 -4.59
CA THR A 16 -4.40 -6.78 -4.20
C THR A 16 -4.89 -5.38 -3.83
N GLU A 17 -4.00 -4.43 -3.50
CA GLU A 17 -4.40 -3.06 -3.13
C GLU A 17 -5.05 -2.30 -4.28
N PHE A 18 -4.59 -2.54 -5.51
CA PHE A 18 -5.12 -1.85 -6.70
C PHE A 18 -6.31 -2.57 -7.33
N LEU A 19 -6.60 -3.80 -6.89
CA LEU A 19 -7.74 -4.57 -7.35
C LEU A 19 -8.90 -4.45 -6.35
N PRO A 20 -10.16 -4.41 -6.81
CA PRO A 20 -11.34 -4.34 -5.93
C PRO A 20 -11.67 -5.71 -5.31
N VAL A 21 -10.70 -6.28 -4.57
CA VAL A 21 -10.75 -7.66 -4.04
C VAL A 21 -10.47 -7.74 -2.54
N SER A 22 -10.35 -6.60 -1.85
CA SER A 22 -9.97 -6.47 -0.43
C SER A 22 -8.57 -7.02 -0.12
N SER A 23 -7.58 -6.13 -0.06
CA SER A 23 -6.19 -6.46 0.28
C SER A 23 -6.02 -6.96 1.72
N SER A 24 -6.74 -6.36 2.68
CA SER A 24 -6.71 -6.77 4.09
C SER A 24 -7.19 -8.21 4.31
N GLY A 25 -8.26 -8.63 3.62
CA GLY A 25 -8.74 -10.02 3.68
C GLY A 25 -7.69 -11.03 3.18
N HIS A 26 -7.03 -10.72 2.07
CA HIS A 26 -5.96 -11.56 1.52
C HIS A 26 -4.75 -11.64 2.48
N LEU A 27 -4.35 -10.52 3.11
CA LEU A 27 -3.29 -10.54 4.10
C LEU A 27 -3.61 -11.45 5.29
N VAL A 28 -4.84 -11.43 5.81
CA VAL A 28 -5.25 -12.31 6.93
C VAL A 28 -5.14 -13.78 6.54
N ILE A 29 -5.62 -14.16 5.35
CA ILE A 29 -5.58 -15.53 4.84
C ILE A 29 -4.13 -16.00 4.68
N PHE A 30 -3.29 -15.21 4.02
CA PHE A 30 -1.90 -15.57 3.78
C PHE A 30 -1.07 -15.60 5.07
N LYS A 31 -1.32 -14.69 6.02
CA LYS A 31 -0.67 -14.72 7.34
C LYS A 31 -1.01 -16.00 8.11
N SER A 32 -2.28 -16.40 8.10
CA SER A 32 -2.73 -17.65 8.72
C SER A 32 -2.08 -18.87 8.07
N TYR A 33 -2.01 -18.90 6.73
CA TYR A 33 -1.39 -19.99 5.99
C TYR A 33 0.12 -20.11 6.22
N LEU A 34 0.82 -18.96 6.28
CA LEU A 34 2.27 -18.90 6.47
C LEU A 34 2.70 -19.10 7.94
N GLY A 35 1.75 -19.18 8.88
CA GLY A 35 2.04 -19.34 10.32
C GLY A 35 2.90 -18.21 10.88
N THR A 36 2.70 -16.98 10.41
CA THR A 36 3.55 -15.83 10.72
C THR A 36 2.94 -14.93 11.79
N ASP A 37 3.73 -14.61 12.83
CA ASP A 37 3.39 -13.64 13.88
C ASP A 37 3.56 -12.17 13.43
N THR A 38 3.48 -11.89 12.12
CA THR A 38 3.42 -10.51 11.58
C THR A 38 2.06 -9.82 11.85
N GLN A 39 1.51 -10.07 13.04
CA GLN A 39 0.32 -9.47 13.59
C GLN A 39 0.73 -8.15 14.24
N GLY A 40 0.51 -7.05 13.53
CA GLY A 40 0.82 -5.73 14.05
C GLY A 40 0.31 -4.66 13.11
N ILE A 41 -0.40 -3.69 13.68
CA ILE A 41 -0.91 -2.53 12.94
C ILE A 41 0.22 -1.80 12.20
N ILE A 42 1.42 -1.77 12.79
CA ILE A 42 2.63 -1.16 12.21
C ILE A 42 3.02 -1.89 10.92
N TRP A 43 2.91 -3.22 10.87
CA TRP A 43 3.26 -4.00 9.70
C TRP A 43 2.28 -3.74 8.54
N GLU A 44 0.99 -3.74 8.83
CA GLU A 44 -0.05 -3.46 7.84
C GLU A 44 0.04 -2.04 7.31
N ILE A 45 0.27 -1.06 8.18
CA ILE A 45 0.52 0.34 7.79
C ILE A 45 1.76 0.43 6.90
N SER A 46 2.84 -0.29 7.21
CA SER A 46 4.07 -0.26 6.39
C SER A 46 3.83 -0.79 4.99
N LEU A 47 3.02 -1.86 4.84
CA LEU A 47 2.63 -2.41 3.54
C LEU A 47 1.74 -1.44 2.74
N HIS A 48 0.74 -0.81 3.37
CA HIS A 48 -0.08 0.22 2.74
C HIS A 48 0.74 1.47 2.39
N PHE A 49 1.73 1.82 3.20
CA PHE A 49 2.64 2.92 2.89
C PHE A 49 3.48 2.63 1.65
N GLY A 50 3.92 1.37 1.46
CA GLY A 50 4.60 0.95 0.23
C GLY A 50 3.74 1.13 -1.02
N THR A 51 2.46 0.78 -0.97
CA THR A 51 1.53 0.97 -2.10
C THR A 51 1.17 2.43 -2.34
N LEU A 52 1.04 3.23 -1.28
CA LEU A 52 0.91 4.69 -1.37
C LEU A 52 2.11 5.31 -2.09
N LEU A 53 3.34 4.92 -1.72
CA LEU A 53 4.54 5.41 -2.38
C LEU A 53 4.59 5.01 -3.86
N ALA A 54 4.10 3.83 -4.21
CA ALA A 54 3.99 3.40 -5.60
C ALA A 54 3.04 4.31 -6.40
N ILE A 55 1.86 4.65 -5.84
CA ILE A 55 0.93 5.62 -6.46
C ILE A 55 1.59 6.98 -6.61
N ILE A 56 2.21 7.50 -5.53
CA ILE A 56 2.86 8.82 -5.57
C ILE A 56 3.97 8.85 -6.62
N GLY A 57 4.76 7.78 -6.74
CA GLY A 57 5.84 7.69 -7.73
C GLY A 57 5.32 7.66 -9.17
N VAL A 58 4.28 6.84 -9.44
CA VAL A 58 3.70 6.69 -10.79
C VAL A 58 2.95 7.97 -11.21
N PHE A 59 2.15 8.54 -10.32
CA PHE A 59 1.31 9.72 -10.59
C PHE A 59 1.93 11.03 -10.09
N PHE A 60 3.26 11.07 -9.88
CA PHE A 60 3.93 12.23 -9.26
C PHE A 60 3.61 13.55 -9.98
N LYS A 61 3.63 13.52 -11.32
CA LYS A 61 3.33 14.70 -12.15
C LYS A 61 1.88 15.14 -12.01
N ASP A 62 0.95 14.20 -12.12
CA ASP A 62 -0.49 14.48 -12.01
C ASP A 62 -0.84 15.03 -10.63
N ILE A 63 -0.28 14.44 -9.57
CA ILE A 63 -0.43 14.90 -8.19
C ILE A 63 0.09 16.34 -8.05
N PHE A 64 1.26 16.64 -8.60
CA PHE A 64 1.83 17.99 -8.52
C PHE A 64 0.99 19.02 -9.30
N GLU A 65 0.46 18.65 -10.47
CA GLU A 65 -0.43 19.51 -11.24
C GLU A 65 -1.73 19.79 -10.49
N ILE A 66 -2.35 18.78 -9.87
CA ILE A 66 -3.53 18.95 -9.02
C ILE A 66 -3.22 19.90 -7.86
N LEU A 67 -2.12 19.67 -7.14
CA LEU A 67 -1.71 20.52 -6.01
C LEU A 67 -1.47 21.97 -6.43
N ARG A 68 -0.83 22.18 -7.59
CA ARG A 68 -0.63 23.52 -8.15
C ARG A 68 -1.96 24.18 -8.50
N GLY A 69 -2.87 23.44 -9.12
CA GLY A 69 -4.22 23.92 -9.45
C GLY A 69 -4.99 24.37 -8.21
N VAL A 70 -4.99 23.55 -7.15
CA VAL A 70 -5.62 23.89 -5.86
C VAL A 70 -5.01 25.15 -5.25
N CYS A 71 -3.68 25.25 -5.22
CA CYS A 71 -3.00 26.42 -4.66
C CYS A 71 -3.32 27.72 -5.43
N LEU A 72 -3.39 27.65 -6.76
CA LEU A 72 -3.76 28.78 -7.61
C LEU A 72 -5.23 29.18 -7.44
N SER A 73 -6.13 28.20 -7.24
CA SER A 73 -7.55 28.47 -7.01
C SER A 73 -7.81 29.17 -5.69
N CYS A 74 -7.03 28.88 -4.63
CA CYS A 74 -7.15 29.58 -3.34
C CYS A 74 -6.63 31.03 -3.35
N LYS A 75 -5.91 31.44 -4.40
CA LYS A 75 -5.31 32.77 -4.51
C LYS A 75 -6.20 33.78 -5.27
N LYS A 76 -7.33 33.33 -5.80
CA LYS A 76 -8.32 34.12 -6.54
C LYS A 76 -9.52 34.41 -5.66
#